data_AF-A0A8T3S6G2-F1
#
_entry.id   AF-A0A8T3S6G2-F1
#
_cell.length_a   1.000
_cell.length_b   1.000
_cell.length_c   1.000
_cell.angle_alpha   90.00
_cell.angle_beta   90.00
_cell.angle_gamma   90.00
#
_symmetry.space_group_name_H-M   'P 1'
#
loop_
_entity.id
_entity.type
_entity.pdbx_description
1 polymer ?
#
loop_
_entity_poly.entity_id
_entity_poly.type
_entity_poly.pdbx_seq_one_letter_code
_entity_poly.pdbx_strand_id
1 'polypeptide(L)'
;MDIETARIRLESMTAWDQEPTLTIDEVYALVEIAARMDPYALTPLDDGWTGTYNFNAAAAEGWRWKAGKVAAEFDFATDQQSFYRTGKYKACMAMAEHYQKRVSGSIRVGRLTTSPS
;
A
#
# COMPACT_ATOMS: atom_id res chain seq x y z
N MET A 1 3.84 -7.06 -15.09
CA MET A 1 4.39 -5.70 -14.86
C MET A 1 5.74 -5.87 -14.20
N ASP A 2 6.80 -5.19 -14.63
CA ASP A 2 8.09 -5.26 -13.95
C ASP A 2 8.08 -4.49 -12.61
N ILE A 3 9.06 -4.78 -11.76
CA ILE A 3 9.16 -4.22 -10.40
C ILE A 3 9.36 -2.70 -10.40
N GLU A 4 10.02 -2.16 -11.42
CA GLU A 4 10.36 -0.74 -11.49
C GLU A 4 9.13 0.10 -11.85
N THR A 5 8.34 -0.38 -12.81
CA THR A 5 7.02 0.18 -13.12
C THR A 5 6.07 0.08 -11.92
N ALA A 6 6.13 -1.03 -11.16
CA ALA A 6 5.34 -1.19 -9.95
C ALA A 6 5.74 -0.18 -8.86
N ARG A 7 7.04 0.07 -8.69
CA ARG A 7 7.60 1.09 -7.78
C ARG A 7 7.10 2.49 -8.12
N ILE A 8 7.32 2.96 -9.35
CA ILE A 8 6.93 4.31 -9.81
C ILE A 8 5.43 4.56 -9.60
N ARG A 9 4.61 3.52 -9.83
CA ARG A 9 3.18 3.60 -9.56
C ARG A 9 2.90 3.79 -8.08
N LEU A 10 3.56 3.03 -7.22
CA LEU A 10 3.34 3.11 -5.78
C LEU A 10 3.80 4.45 -5.19
N GLU A 11 4.92 4.98 -5.67
CA GLU A 11 5.41 6.33 -5.35
C GLU A 11 4.34 7.40 -5.53
N SER A 12 3.66 7.35 -6.67
CA SER A 12 2.57 8.26 -7.01
C SER A 12 1.36 8.09 -6.08
N MET A 13 1.06 6.86 -5.65
CA MET A 13 -0.10 6.58 -4.78
C MET A 13 0.12 6.98 -3.32
N THR A 14 1.36 6.97 -2.85
CA THR A 14 1.72 7.28 -1.46
C THR A 14 2.25 8.70 -1.26
N ALA A 15 2.37 9.48 -2.34
CA ALA A 15 3.04 10.78 -2.33
C ALA A 15 4.38 10.67 -1.58
N TRP A 16 5.22 9.72 -2.03
CA TRP A 16 6.38 9.22 -1.28
C TRP A 16 7.37 10.32 -0.87
N ASP A 17 7.50 11.37 -1.68
CA ASP A 17 8.41 12.50 -1.50
C ASP A 17 7.81 13.64 -0.65
N GLN A 18 6.54 13.54 -0.27
CA GLN A 18 5.87 14.54 0.57
C GLN A 18 5.90 14.12 2.02
N GLU A 19 6.28 15.03 2.92
CA GLU A 19 6.34 14.78 4.36
C GLU A 19 5.00 14.25 4.91
N PRO A 20 4.98 13.10 5.59
CA PRO A 20 6.12 12.24 5.96
C PRO A 20 6.70 11.47 4.77
N THR A 21 8.00 11.59 4.52
CA THR A 21 8.62 10.94 3.36
C THR A 21 8.76 9.43 3.56
N LEU A 22 8.67 8.68 2.45
CA LEU A 22 9.07 7.27 2.38
C LEU A 22 10.45 7.21 1.69
N THR A 23 11.32 6.32 2.14
CA THR A 23 12.57 6.04 1.42
C THR A 23 12.30 5.14 0.22
N ILE A 24 13.24 5.11 -0.72
CA ILE A 24 13.14 4.23 -1.88
C ILE A 24 13.04 2.74 -1.47
N ASP A 25 13.78 2.34 -0.43
CA ASP A 25 13.77 0.98 0.10
C ASP A 25 12.42 0.63 0.72
N GLU A 26 11.79 1.57 1.42
CA GLU A 26 10.44 1.39 1.95
C GLU A 26 9.42 1.22 0.82
N VAL A 27 9.55 1.95 -0.28
CA VAL A 27 8.67 1.77 -1.44
C VAL A 27 8.88 0.40 -2.09
N TYR A 28 10.12 -0.07 -2.24
CA TYR A 28 10.38 -1.43 -2.74
C TYR A 28 9.78 -2.49 -1.81
N ALA A 29 9.96 -2.36 -0.50
CA ALA A 29 9.35 -3.28 0.47
C ALA A 29 7.82 -3.31 0.35
N LEU A 30 7.17 -2.17 0.13
CA LEU A 30 5.73 -2.11 -0.11
C LEU A 30 5.32 -2.77 -1.44
N VAL A 31 6.15 -2.68 -2.50
CA VAL A 31 5.91 -3.39 -3.77
C VAL A 31 6.00 -4.91 -3.57
N GLU A 32 6.96 -5.39 -2.79
CA GLU A 32 7.08 -6.80 -2.42
C GLU A 32 5.85 -7.28 -1.63
N ILE A 33 5.42 -6.50 -0.64
CA ILE A 33 4.18 -6.75 0.12
C ILE A 33 2.95 -6.74 -0.79
N ALA A 34 2.96 -5.95 -1.86
CA ALA A 34 1.88 -5.88 -2.84
C ALA A 34 1.80 -7.13 -3.71
N ALA A 35 2.89 -7.88 -3.87
CA ALA A 35 2.98 -8.96 -4.84
C ALA A 35 1.98 -10.08 -4.51
N ARG A 36 1.25 -10.55 -5.52
CA ARG A 36 0.21 -11.56 -5.39
C ARG A 36 0.41 -12.65 -6.43
N MET A 37 -0.23 -13.78 -6.15
CA MET A 37 -0.38 -14.86 -7.12
C MET A 37 -0.97 -14.30 -8.43
N ASP A 38 -0.39 -14.69 -9.55
CA ASP A 38 -0.85 -14.29 -10.86
C ASP A 38 -2.05 -15.14 -11.35
N PRO A 39 -2.64 -14.84 -12.52
CA PRO A 39 -3.74 -15.64 -13.07
C PRO A 39 -3.40 -17.10 -13.40
N TYR A 40 -2.13 -17.46 -13.45
CA TYR A 40 -1.62 -18.81 -13.72
C TYR A 40 -1.28 -19.58 -12.44
N ALA A 41 -1.68 -19.05 -11.29
CA ALA A 41 -1.39 -19.58 -9.96
C ALA A 41 0.10 -19.60 -9.59
N LEU A 42 0.92 -18.79 -10.26
CA LEU A 42 2.33 -18.60 -9.94
C LEU A 42 2.48 -17.51 -8.88
N THR A 43 3.41 -17.69 -7.96
CA THR A 43 3.80 -16.73 -6.93
C THR A 43 5.04 -15.94 -7.36
N PRO A 44 5.39 -14.82 -6.70
CA PRO A 44 6.59 -14.05 -7.04
C PRO A 44 7.92 -14.81 -6.94
N LEU A 45 7.92 -15.99 -6.31
CA LEU A 45 9.08 -16.86 -6.19
C LEU A 45 9.16 -17.90 -7.31
N ASP A 46 8.11 -18.06 -8.11
CA ASP A 46 8.05 -19.03 -9.19
C ASP A 46 8.60 -18.44 -10.49
N ASP A 47 9.39 -19.24 -11.19
CA ASP A 47 9.89 -18.88 -12.52
C ASP A 47 8.72 -18.66 -13.50
N GLY A 48 8.75 -17.56 -14.23
CA GLY A 48 7.71 -17.19 -15.18
C GLY A 48 6.50 -16.48 -14.56
N TRP A 49 6.54 -16.14 -13.27
CA TRP A 49 5.51 -15.31 -12.63
C TRP A 49 5.27 -14.01 -13.38
N THR A 50 4.01 -13.72 -13.67
CA THR A 50 3.61 -12.45 -14.27
C THR A 50 3.32 -11.43 -13.17
N GLY A 51 4.16 -10.40 -13.05
CA GLY A 51 4.07 -9.39 -12.01
C GLY A 51 2.66 -8.84 -11.81
N THR A 52 2.02 -9.30 -10.73
CA THR A 52 0.63 -9.06 -10.33
C THR A 52 0.64 -8.50 -8.91
N TYR A 53 0.12 -7.28 -8.74
CA TYR A 53 0.28 -6.54 -7.48
C TYR A 53 -1.05 -5.95 -6.99
N ASN A 54 -1.25 -5.97 -5.67
CA ASN A 54 -2.33 -5.25 -5.00
C ASN A 54 -1.87 -3.86 -4.55
N PHE A 55 -1.85 -2.92 -5.51
CA PHE A 55 -1.39 -1.56 -5.28
C PHE A 55 -2.22 -0.79 -4.24
N ASN A 56 -3.54 -1.04 -4.14
CA ASN A 56 -4.37 -0.38 -3.14
C ASN A 56 -3.99 -0.83 -1.73
N ALA A 57 -3.71 -2.12 -1.52
CA ALA A 57 -3.28 -2.62 -0.22
C ALA A 57 -1.91 -2.06 0.17
N ALA A 58 -0.97 -2.04 -0.77
CA ALA A 58 0.36 -1.49 -0.54
C ALA A 58 0.35 0.03 -0.31
N ALA A 59 -0.47 0.79 -1.05
CA ALA A 59 -0.61 2.22 -0.80
C ALA A 59 -1.24 2.50 0.57
N ALA A 60 -2.27 1.72 0.96
CA ALA A 60 -2.85 1.83 2.29
C ALA A 60 -1.79 1.60 3.38
N GLU A 61 -0.93 0.61 3.19
CA GLU A 61 0.16 0.31 4.12
C GLU A 61 1.24 1.41 4.13
N GLY A 62 1.62 1.94 2.98
CA GLY A 62 2.56 3.07 2.89
C GLY A 62 2.05 4.31 3.63
N TRP A 63 0.75 4.62 3.54
CA TRP A 63 0.14 5.70 4.33
C TRP A 63 0.13 5.42 5.84
N ARG A 64 0.03 4.15 6.26
CA ARG A 64 0.18 3.77 7.68
C ARG A 64 1.63 3.93 8.15
N TRP A 65 2.62 3.57 7.33
CA TRP A 65 4.03 3.77 7.67
C TRP A 65 4.34 5.25 7.86
N LYS A 66 3.82 6.11 6.97
CA LYS A 66 3.90 7.58 7.11
C LYS A 66 3.25 8.05 8.41
N ALA A 67 2.07 7.53 8.78
CA ALA A 67 1.43 7.85 10.06
C ALA A 67 2.28 7.41 11.27
N GLY A 68 2.95 6.25 11.17
CA GLY A 68 3.89 5.75 12.17
C GLY A 68 5.08 6.69 12.38
N LYS A 69 5.65 7.23 11.30
CA LYS A 69 6.73 8.23 11.37
C LYS A 69 6.28 9.50 12.12
N VAL A 70 5.10 10.02 11.80
CA VAL A 70 4.51 11.17 12.51
C VAL A 70 4.33 10.89 13.99
N ALA A 71 3.89 9.68 14.35
CA ALA A 71 3.71 9.29 15.75
C ALA A 71 5.05 9.17 16.50
N ALA A 72 6.12 8.78 15.81
CA ALA A 72 7.45 8.58 16.37
C ALA A 72 8.24 9.88 16.64
N GLU A 73 7.83 11.03 16.08
CA GLU A 73 8.44 12.36 16.30
C GLU A 73 8.27 12.90 17.75
N PHE A 74 8.18 12.05 18.77
CA PHE A 74 7.59 12.39 20.07
C PHE A 74 8.44 13.23 21.03
N ASP A 75 9.70 13.55 20.75
CA ASP A 75 10.57 13.95 21.86
C ASP A 75 10.69 15.46 22.16
N PHE A 76 10.16 16.40 21.34
CA PHE A 76 10.50 17.83 21.55
C PHE A 76 9.49 18.87 21.01
N ALA A 77 8.18 18.69 21.22
CA ALA A 77 7.17 19.62 20.67
C ALA A 77 6.60 20.61 21.71
N THR A 78 6.68 21.92 21.41
CA THR A 78 5.87 22.99 22.02
C THR A 78 4.42 22.95 21.51
N ASP A 79 3.46 23.54 22.24
CA ASP A 79 2.00 23.40 22.00
C ASP A 79 1.51 23.56 20.55
N GLN A 80 2.11 24.45 19.74
CA GLN A 80 1.70 24.67 18.36
C GLN A 80 2.05 23.50 17.42
N GLN A 81 3.16 22.80 17.67
CA GLN A 81 3.58 21.67 16.84
C GLN A 81 2.69 20.43 17.07
N SER A 82 2.12 20.30 18.27
CA SER A 82 1.19 19.21 18.63
C SER A 82 -0.09 19.20 17.77
N PHE A 83 -0.67 20.38 17.49
CA PHE A 83 -1.86 20.48 16.64
C PHE A 83 -1.57 20.12 15.18
N TYR A 84 -0.45 20.62 14.65
CA TYR A 84 -0.01 20.33 13.28
C TYR A 84 0.25 18.83 13.08
N ARG A 85 0.91 18.19 14.05
CA ARG A 85 1.16 16.74 14.05
C ARG A 85 -0.12 15.92 14.06
N THR A 86 -1.08 16.30 14.91
CA THR A 86 -2.40 15.64 14.98
C THR A 86 -3.14 15.73 13.63
N GLY A 87 -3.05 16.87 12.95
CA GLY A 87 -3.59 17.05 11.60
C GLY A 87 -2.92 16.14 10.56
N LYS A 88 -1.58 16.10 10.54
CA LYS A 88 -0.81 15.23 9.64
C LYS A 88 -1.13 13.75 9.86
N TYR A 89 -1.14 13.29 11.11
CA TYR A 89 -1.46 11.91 11.44
C TYR A 89 -2.86 11.52 10.94
N LYS A 90 -3.87 12.37 11.22
CA LYS A 90 -5.25 12.15 10.74
C LYS A 90 -5.33 12.12 9.23
N ALA A 91 -4.61 12.99 8.53
CA ALA A 91 -4.55 12.99 7.07
C ALA A 91 -3.94 11.69 6.52
N CYS A 92 -2.83 11.21 7.09
CA CYS A 92 -2.21 9.95 6.70
C CYS A 92 -3.18 8.77 6.89
N MET A 93 -3.83 8.69 8.05
CA MET A 93 -4.80 7.63 8.33
C MET A 93 -6.03 7.68 7.42
N ALA A 94 -6.52 8.87 7.07
CA ALA A 94 -7.62 9.03 6.13
C ALA A 94 -7.26 8.52 4.72
N MET A 95 -6.03 8.77 4.26
CA MET A 95 -5.52 8.24 2.99
C MET A 95 -5.33 6.72 3.05
N ALA A 96 -4.83 6.18 4.16
CA ALA A 96 -4.74 4.74 4.37
C ALA A 96 -6.12 4.06 4.25
N GLU A 97 -7.14 4.62 4.89
CA GLU A 97 -8.51 4.13 4.79
C GLU A 97 -9.08 4.25 3.38
N HIS A 98 -8.81 5.35 2.68
CA HIS A 98 -9.24 5.57 1.30
C HIS A 98 -8.78 4.46 0.36
N TYR A 99 -7.50 4.08 0.44
CA TYR A 99 -6.96 2.99 -0.37
C TYR A 99 -7.43 1.61 0.12
N GLN A 100 -7.53 1.40 1.43
CA GLN A 100 -8.00 0.14 2.01
C GLN A 100 -9.40 -0.22 1.51
N LYS A 101 -10.32 0.76 1.41
CA LYS A 101 -11.68 0.54 0.88
C LYS A 101 -11.70 -0.02 -0.54
N ARG A 102 -10.64 0.17 -1.31
CA ARG A 102 -10.51 -0.26 -2.72
C ARG A 102 -9.83 -1.61 -2.88
N VAL A 103 -9.39 -2.24 -1.79
CA VAL A 103 -8.73 -3.56 -1.79
C VAL A 103 -9.73 -4.68 -2.13
N SER A 104 -10.98 -4.59 -1.67
CA SER A 104 -12.00 -5.65 -1.83
C SER A 104 -12.84 -5.57 -3.11
N GLY A 105 -12.47 -4.71 -4.07
CA GLY A 105 -13.30 -4.36 -5.22
C GLY A 105 -13.47 -5.44 -6.31
N SER A 106 -13.00 -6.67 -6.14
CA SER A 106 -13.17 -7.71 -7.17
C SER A 106 -13.26 -9.13 -6.61
N ILE A 107 -14.30 -9.42 -5.81
CA ILE A 107 -14.77 -10.79 -5.70
C ILE A 107 -15.70 -11.04 -6.90
N ARG A 108 -15.14 -11.52 -8.01
CA ARG A 108 -15.96 -12.26 -8.99
C ARG A 108 -16.25 -13.61 -8.36
N VAL A 109 -17.40 -13.74 -7.71
CA VAL A 109 -17.94 -15.04 -7.29
C VAL A 109 -18.17 -15.85 -8.56
N GLY A 110 -17.20 -16.68 -8.93
CA GLY A 110 -17.33 -17.67 -9.99
C GLY A 110 -18.46 -18.61 -9.61
N ARG A 111 -19.53 -18.60 -10.39
CA ARG A 111 -20.66 -19.52 -10.26
C ARG A 111 -20.14 -20.95 -10.36
N LEU A 112 -20.14 -21.69 -9.25
CA LEU A 112 -19.93 -23.13 -9.25
C LEU A 112 -21.09 -23.78 -10.03
N THR A 113 -20.85 -24.20 -11.27
CA THR A 113 -21.78 -25.04 -11.99
C THR A 113 -21.65 -26.47 -11.47
N THR A 114 -22.47 -26.82 -10.48
CA THR A 114 -22.72 -28.22 -10.13
C THR A 114 -23.49 -28.87 -11.28
N SER A 115 -22.84 -29.73 -12.05
CA SER A 115 -23.48 -30.57 -13.07
C SER A 115 -24.09 -31.80 -12.38
N PRO A 116 -25.37 -32.14 -12.62
CA PRO A 116 -25.95 -33.39 -12.13
C PRO A 116 -25.53 -34.57 -13.02
N SER A 117 -25.36 -35.74 -12.39
CA SER A 117 -25.22 -37.05 -13.05
C SER A 117 -26.58 -37.66 -13.34
#